data_AF-A0A940WF12-F1
#
_entry.id   AF-A0A940WF12-F1
#
_cell.length_a   1.000
_cell.length_b   1.000
_cell.length_c   1.000
_cell.angle_alpha   90.00
_cell.angle_beta   90.00
_cell.angle_gamma   90.00
#
_symmetry.space_group_name_H-M   'P 1'
#
loop_
_entity.id
_entity.type
_entity.pdbx_description
1 polymer ?
#
loop_
_entity_poly.entity_id
_entity_poly.type
_entity_poly.pdbx_seq_one_letter_code
_entity_poly.pdbx_strand_id
1 'polypeptide(L)'
;MAAVSLGLATSSREDCLYCDGGQVPVEMFEWEVFLTGNGTDELGPCGTSAQQAASMDELRMALRRMDPARQPWGRITHRVYDFGTVPDDWSRRIIFRATLDAAGQVRFERTDR
;
A
#
# COMPACT_ATOMS: atom_id res chain seq x y z
N MET A 1 42.92 41.47 21.65
CA MET A 1 42.15 40.73 20.63
C MET A 1 42.44 39.25 20.80
N ALA A 2 41.39 38.44 20.97
CA ALA A 2 41.20 37.01 20.60
C ALA A 2 42.35 35.99 20.82
N ALA A 3 42.15 34.75 21.23
CA ALA A 3 41.01 33.96 21.70
C ALA A 3 41.58 32.68 22.36
N VAL A 4 40.78 32.09 23.25
CA VAL A 4 41.01 30.77 23.88
C VAL A 4 40.81 29.67 22.83
N SER A 5 41.74 28.72 22.74
CA SER A 5 41.51 27.44 22.06
C SER A 5 42.16 26.32 22.88
N LEU A 6 41.42 25.82 23.86
CA LEU A 6 41.71 24.57 24.54
C LEU A 6 41.78 23.45 23.50
N GLY A 7 42.88 22.68 23.55
CA GLY A 7 43.14 21.55 22.69
C GLY A 7 42.01 20.51 22.76
N LEU A 8 41.66 20.01 21.58
CA LEU A 8 40.69 18.97 21.30
C LEU A 8 40.72 17.84 22.33
N ALA A 9 39.54 17.58 22.91
CA ALA A 9 39.25 16.37 23.66
C ALA A 9 39.57 15.13 22.81
N THR A 10 40.54 14.35 23.25
CA THR A 10 40.74 12.98 22.82
C THR A 10 39.85 12.06 23.65
N SER A 11 39.33 11.01 22.99
CA SER A 11 38.82 9.79 23.63
C SER A 11 37.53 9.97 24.45
N SER A 12 36.41 9.33 24.19
CA SER A 12 36.11 8.09 23.50
C SER A 12 34.63 8.21 23.09
N ARG A 13 34.36 8.39 21.80
CA ARG A 13 33.01 8.16 21.30
C ARG A 13 32.84 6.65 21.32
N GLU A 14 32.34 6.14 22.46
CA GLU A 14 31.77 4.82 22.55
C GLU A 14 30.91 4.62 21.30
N ASP A 15 31.25 3.57 20.55
CA ASP A 15 30.56 3.13 19.37
C ASP A 15 29.07 3.06 19.72
N CYS A 16 28.27 3.99 19.18
CA CYS A 16 26.82 3.90 19.25
C CYS A 16 26.43 2.65 18.46
N LEU A 17 26.46 1.48 19.10
CA LEU A 17 26.06 0.19 18.55
C LEU A 17 24.56 0.14 18.16
N TYR A 18 23.86 1.25 18.38
CA TYR A 18 22.50 1.48 17.94
C TYR A 18 22.31 2.96 17.60
N CYS A 19 22.73 3.35 16.40
CA CYS A 19 22.10 4.49 15.74
C CYS A 19 20.65 4.08 15.46
N ASP A 20 19.71 4.47 16.33
CA ASP A 20 18.27 4.34 16.12
C ASP A 20 17.89 5.14 14.87
N GLY A 21 18.04 4.48 13.71
CA GLY A 21 17.56 4.98 12.44
C GLY A 21 16.06 4.81 12.46
N GLY A 22 15.34 5.93 12.62
CA GLY A 22 13.88 5.95 12.68
C GLY A 22 13.26 4.98 11.69
N GLN A 23 12.41 4.08 12.19
CA GLN A 23 11.79 3.03 11.38
C GLN A 23 11.07 3.66 10.19
N VAL A 24 11.41 3.19 8.99
CA VAL A 24 10.86 3.72 7.73
C VAL A 24 9.40 3.25 7.61
N PRO A 25 8.44 4.14 7.29
CA PRO A 25 7.06 3.74 7.05
C PRO A 25 7.00 2.69 5.94
N VAL A 26 6.26 1.61 6.18
CA VAL A 26 6.10 0.52 5.20
C VAL A 26 4.84 0.78 4.39
N GLU A 27 5.04 1.05 3.11
CA GLU A 27 3.96 1.20 2.14
C GLU A 27 3.51 -0.16 1.58
N MET A 28 2.20 -0.36 1.50
CA MET A 28 1.58 -1.57 0.97
C MET A 28 0.35 -1.26 0.14
N PHE A 29 0.13 -2.05 -0.90
CA PHE A 29 -1.00 -1.96 -1.81
C PHE A 29 -1.78 -3.26 -1.73
N GLU A 30 -2.95 -3.20 -1.12
CA GLU A 30 -3.89 -4.31 -1.08
C GLU A 30 -4.76 -4.27 -2.32
N TRP A 31 -5.04 -5.42 -2.91
CA TRP A 31 -6.03 -5.57 -3.97
C TRP A 31 -7.07 -6.59 -3.56
N GLU A 32 -8.32 -6.31 -3.91
CA GLU A 32 -9.48 -7.14 -3.56
C GLU A 32 -10.40 -7.24 -4.77
N VAL A 33 -10.89 -8.44 -5.06
CA VAL A 33 -11.96 -8.70 -6.02
C VAL A 33 -13.27 -8.88 -5.27
N PHE A 34 -14.35 -8.39 -5.85
CA PHE A 34 -15.71 -8.52 -5.38
C PHE A 34 -16.59 -9.10 -6.50
N LEU A 35 -17.58 -9.87 -6.11
CA LEU A 35 -18.58 -10.45 -7.01
C LEU A 35 -19.94 -9.96 -6.54
N THR A 36 -20.69 -9.28 -7.40
CA THR A 36 -22.02 -8.80 -7.04
C THR A 36 -23.03 -9.93 -7.29
N GLY A 37 -23.47 -10.57 -6.21
CA GLY A 37 -24.45 -11.67 -6.23
C GLY A 37 -25.63 -11.36 -5.31
N ASN A 38 -26.87 -11.54 -5.79
CA ASN A 38 -28.10 -11.34 -5.00
C ASN A 38 -28.20 -9.98 -4.27
N GLY A 39 -27.64 -8.92 -4.86
CA GLY A 39 -27.65 -7.56 -4.29
C GLY A 39 -26.61 -7.31 -3.19
N THR A 40 -25.72 -8.27 -2.94
CA THR A 40 -24.60 -8.14 -2.00
C THR A 40 -23.27 -8.39 -2.71
N ASP A 41 -22.24 -7.64 -2.32
CA ASP A 41 -20.88 -7.88 -2.80
C ASP A 41 -20.22 -8.98 -1.95
N GLU A 42 -19.89 -10.09 -2.59
CA GLU A 42 -19.13 -11.19 -2.00
C GLU A 42 -17.64 -10.99 -2.25
N LEU A 43 -16.82 -11.19 -1.22
CA LEU A 43 -15.36 -11.09 -1.37
C LEU A 43 -14.83 -12.28 -2.17
N GLY A 44 -14.08 -11.98 -3.22
CA GLY A 44 -13.32 -12.94 -4.03
C GLY A 44 -11.84 -12.97 -3.64
N PRO A 45 -10.95 -13.33 -4.58
CA PRO A 45 -9.51 -13.31 -4.36
C PRO A 45 -9.01 -11.92 -3.93
N CYS A 46 -8.04 -11.91 -3.01
CA CYS A 46 -7.38 -10.70 -2.55
C CYS A 46 -5.89 -10.97 -2.30
N GLY A 47 -5.10 -9.90 -2.25
CA GLY A 47 -3.67 -9.99 -1.97
C GLY A 47 -3.06 -8.64 -1.66
N THR A 48 -1.76 -8.64 -1.39
CA THR A 48 -1.00 -7.44 -1.02
C THR A 48 0.36 -7.43 -1.70
N SER A 49 0.85 -6.25 -2.09
CA SER A 49 2.21 -6.05 -2.60
C SER A 49 2.79 -4.73 -2.10
N ALA A 50 4.11 -4.64 -2.00
CA ALA A 50 4.80 -3.37 -1.75
C ALA A 50 4.81 -2.44 -2.98
N GLN A 51 4.44 -2.94 -4.16
CA GLN A 51 4.44 -2.17 -5.40
C GLN A 51 3.04 -2.01 -5.98
N GLN A 52 2.61 -0.76 -6.22
CA GLN A 52 1.30 -0.46 -6.80
C GLN A 52 1.08 -1.18 -8.14
N ALA A 53 2.08 -1.16 -9.03
CA ALA A 53 1.99 -1.77 -10.36
C ALA A 53 1.77 -3.28 -10.28
N ALA A 54 2.44 -3.95 -9.33
CA ALA A 54 2.24 -5.38 -9.09
C ALA A 54 0.82 -5.67 -8.60
N SER A 55 0.29 -4.89 -7.64
CA SER A 55 -1.10 -5.04 -7.19
C SER A 55 -2.12 -4.77 -8.30
N MET A 56 -1.84 -3.83 -9.21
CA MET A 56 -2.68 -3.60 -10.40
C MET A 56 -2.67 -4.77 -11.38
N ASP A 57 -1.51 -5.38 -11.61
CA ASP A 57 -1.39 -6.52 -12.52
C ASP A 57 -2.05 -7.79 -11.95
N GLU A 58 -1.79 -8.09 -10.68
CA GLU A 58 -2.45 -9.18 -9.94
C GLU A 58 -3.98 -9.01 -9.95
N LEU A 59 -4.48 -7.81 -9.68
CA LEU A 59 -5.92 -7.52 -9.74
C LEU A 59 -6.48 -7.72 -11.15
N ARG A 60 -5.77 -7.27 -12.18
CA ARG A 60 -6.17 -7.47 -13.59
C ARG A 60 -6.25 -8.95 -13.94
N MET A 61 -5.25 -9.73 -13.54
CA MET A 61 -5.24 -11.18 -13.77
C MET A 61 -6.37 -11.88 -13.01
N ALA A 62 -6.60 -11.49 -11.75
CA ALA A 62 -7.67 -12.06 -10.94
C ALA A 62 -9.04 -11.80 -11.56
N LEU A 63 -9.34 -10.55 -11.94
CA LEU A 63 -10.62 -10.18 -12.57
C LEU A 63 -10.87 -10.94 -13.87
N ARG A 64 -9.85 -11.12 -14.71
CA ARG A 64 -9.97 -11.87 -15.98
C ARG A 64 -10.26 -13.35 -15.81
N ARG A 65 -9.99 -13.92 -14.63
CA ARG A 65 -10.31 -15.32 -14.30
C ARG A 65 -11.71 -15.49 -13.72
N MET A 66 -12.38 -14.39 -13.37
CA MET A 66 -13.72 -14.44 -12.80
C MET A 66 -14.79 -14.63 -13.87
N ASP A 67 -15.92 -15.21 -13.45
CA ASP A 67 -17.09 -15.32 -14.30
C ASP A 67 -17.74 -13.94 -14.51
N PRO A 68 -17.89 -13.46 -15.77
CA PRO A 68 -18.44 -12.13 -16.04
C PRO A 68 -19.93 -12.02 -15.70
N ALA A 69 -20.69 -13.14 -15.63
CA ALA A 69 -22.11 -13.09 -15.27
C ALA A 69 -22.32 -12.71 -13.79
N ARG A 70 -21.30 -12.89 -12.94
CA ARG A 70 -21.28 -12.44 -11.54
C ARG A 70 -20.84 -10.98 -11.35
N GLN A 71 -20.69 -10.23 -12.44
CA GLN A 71 -20.33 -8.81 -12.43
C GLN A 71 -19.10 -8.51 -11.53
N PRO A 72 -17.94 -9.13 -11.80
CA PRO A 72 -16.76 -8.96 -10.98
C PRO A 72 -16.22 -7.53 -11.07
N TRP A 73 -15.88 -6.97 -9.92
CA TRP A 73 -15.20 -5.70 -9.81
C TRP A 73 -14.10 -5.80 -8.74
N GLY A 74 -13.24 -4.81 -8.64
CA GLY A 74 -12.16 -4.82 -7.67
C GLY A 74 -11.73 -3.45 -7.24
N ARG A 75 -10.85 -3.39 -6.24
CA ARG A 75 -10.26 -2.15 -5.77
C ARG A 75 -8.82 -2.34 -5.34
N ILE A 76 -8.08 -1.24 -5.34
CA ILE A 76 -6.75 -1.16 -4.75
C ILE A 76 -6.79 -0.18 -3.61
N THR A 77 -6.36 -0.67 -2.45
CA THR A 77 -6.22 0.10 -1.23
C THR A 77 -4.73 0.34 -0.98
N HIS A 78 -4.34 1.60 -0.87
CA HIS A 78 -3.04 2.01 -0.40
C HIS A 78 -3.05 2.07 1.12
N ARG A 79 -2.08 1.41 1.74
CA ARG A 79 -1.83 1.44 3.18
C ARG A 79 -0.43 1.89 3.50
N VAL A 80 -0.31 2.77 4.48
CA VAL A 80 0.98 3.19 5.04
C VAL A 80 1.02 2.74 6.51
N TYR A 81 1.92 1.83 6.83
CA TYR A 81 2.14 1.37 8.20
C TYR A 81 3.29 2.16 8.82
N ASP A 82 3.02 2.84 9.92
CA ASP A 82 4.00 3.54 10.73
C ASP A 82 4.09 2.87 12.11
N PHE A 83 5.30 2.69 12.64
CA PHE A 83 5.51 1.92 13.87
C PHE A 83 5.20 2.80 15.10
N GLY A 84 4.23 2.38 15.91
CA GLY A 84 3.81 3.12 17.12
C GLY A 84 2.53 3.93 16.95
N THR A 85 1.93 3.94 15.76
CA THR A 85 0.61 4.49 15.50
C THR A 85 -0.38 3.36 15.18
N VAL A 86 -1.58 3.42 15.76
CA VAL A 86 -2.70 2.59 15.30
C VAL A 86 -3.01 3.06 13.88
N PRO A 87 -3.16 2.16 12.88
CA PRO A 87 -3.54 2.57 11.53
C PRO A 87 -4.88 3.30 11.59
N ASP A 88 -4.82 4.62 11.57
CA ASP A 88 -5.96 5.52 11.51
C ASP A 88 -6.64 5.39 10.12
N ASP A 89 -7.88 5.82 9.96
CA ASP A 89 -8.56 5.83 8.67
C ASP A 89 -7.75 6.59 7.59
N TRP A 90 -6.88 7.54 8.01
CA TRP A 90 -5.96 8.26 7.13
C TRP A 90 -4.84 7.39 6.53
N SER A 91 -4.55 6.24 7.15
CA SER A 91 -3.55 5.28 6.70
C SER A 91 -4.07 4.33 5.63
N ARG A 92 -5.38 4.33 5.33
CA ARG A 92 -6.02 3.42 4.38
C ARG A 92 -6.83 4.19 3.34
N ARG A 93 -6.37 4.21 2.08
CA ARG A 93 -7.05 4.93 1.00
C ARG A 93 -7.32 4.06 -0.21
N ILE A 94 -8.56 4.02 -0.69
CA ILE A 94 -8.90 3.35 -1.95
C ILE A 94 -8.45 4.24 -3.11
N ILE A 95 -7.37 3.86 -3.77
CA ILE A 95 -6.73 4.66 -4.83
C ILE A 95 -7.22 4.28 -6.23
N PHE A 96 -7.68 3.04 -6.42
CA PHE A 96 -8.27 2.58 -7.68
C PHE A 96 -9.50 1.71 -7.45
N ARG A 97 -10.44 1.82 -8.37
CA ARG A 97 -11.46 0.80 -8.65
C ARG A 97 -11.18 0.18 -10.01
N ALA A 98 -11.48 -1.10 -10.14
CA ALA A 98 -11.32 -1.86 -11.36
C ALA A 98 -12.64 -2.54 -11.72
N THR A 99 -13.03 -2.48 -12.99
CA THR A 99 -14.23 -3.14 -13.51
C THR A 99 -13.86 -4.00 -14.71
N LEU A 100 -14.53 -5.14 -14.86
CA LEU A 100 -14.42 -6.00 -16.03
C LEU A 100 -15.55 -5.66 -17.00
N ASP A 101 -15.23 -5.22 -18.22
CA ASP A 101 -16.26 -4.98 -19.24
C ASP A 101 -16.67 -6.27 -19.97
N ALA A 102 -17.76 -6.20 -20.74
CA ALA A 102 -18.28 -7.34 -21.49
C ALA A 102 -17.31 -7.90 -22.55
N ALA A 103 -16.27 -7.15 -22.93
CA ALA A 103 -15.22 -7.59 -23.84
C ALA A 103 -14.03 -8.24 -23.10
N GLY A 104 -14.12 -8.41 -21.78
CA GLY A 104 -13.05 -8.98 -20.95
C GLY A 104 -11.89 -8.01 -20.71
N GLN A 105 -12.07 -6.72 -20.99
CA GLN A 105 -11.06 -5.71 -20.67
C GLN A 105 -11.27 -5.20 -19.25
N VAL A 106 -10.16 -5.04 -18.53
CA VAL A 106 -10.17 -4.48 -17.18
C VAL A 106 -9.87 -2.99 -17.27
N ARG A 107 -10.79 -2.18 -16.79
CA ARG A 107 -10.66 -0.73 -16.72
C ARG A 107 -10.38 -0.30 -15.29
N PHE A 108 -9.37 0.55 -15.12
CA PHE A 108 -9.02 1.12 -13.83
C PHE A 108 -9.49 2.56 -13.78
N GLU A 109 -10.24 2.89 -12.75
CA GLU A 109 -10.71 4.24 -12.45
C GLU A 109 -10.04 4.69 -11.16
N ARG A 110 -9.40 5.86 -11.19
CA ARG A 110 -8.86 6.48 -9.97
C ARG A 110 -10.02 6.97 -9.12
N THR A 111 -10.02 6.62 -7.85
CA THR A 111 -11.02 7.09 -6.88
C THR A 111 -10.64 8.43 -6.24
N ASP A 112 -9.57 9.08 -6.74
CA ASP A 112 -9.02 10.33 -6.20
C ASP A 112 -10.10 11.42 -6.08
N ARG A 113 -10.35 11.83 -4.85
CA ARG A 113 -10.80 13.15 -4.47
C ARG A 113 -10.06 13.59 -3.21
#